data_AF-A0A937ZWS2-F1
#
_entry.id   AF-A0A937ZWS2-F1
#
_cell.length_a   1.000
_cell.length_b   1.000
_cell.length_c   1.000
_cell.angle_alpha   90.00
_cell.angle_beta   90.00
_cell.angle_gamma   90.00
#
_symmetry.space_group_name_H-M   'P 1'
#
loop_
_entity.id
_entity.type
_entity.pdbx_description
1 polymer ?
#
loop_
_entity_poly.entity_id
_entity_poly.type
_entity_poly.pdbx_seq_one_letter_code
_entity_poly.pdbx_strand_id
1 'polypeptide(L)' 'MLASAGAAIISLLPRAGEATPEALRDALAALVPNRTIKPGLIALDLPAIAETGHAVPLTITVSSP' A
#
# COMPACT_ATOMS: atom_id res chain seq x y z
N MET A 1 24.32 -23.45 28.09
CA MET A 1 23.84 -22.06 27.94
C MET A 1 24.33 -21.51 26.61
N LEU A 2 23.76 -21.91 25.47
CA LEU A 2 24.13 -21.35 24.15
C LEU A 2 23.04 -21.70 23.11
N ALA A 3 21.88 -21.04 23.21
CA ALA A 3 20.80 -21.19 22.23
C ALA A 3 19.89 -19.95 22.23
N SER A 4 20.43 -18.78 21.90
CA SER A 4 19.63 -17.55 21.77
C SER A 4 20.12 -16.57 20.70
N ALA A 5 21.19 -16.90 19.95
CA ALA A 5 21.73 -15.99 18.93
C ALA A 5 21.00 -16.04 17.56
N GLY A 6 20.07 -16.97 17.36
CA GLY A 6 19.42 -17.18 16.05
C GLY A 6 18.16 -16.36 15.78
N ALA A 7 17.52 -15.81 16.82
CA ALA A 7 16.20 -15.16 16.68
C ALA A 7 16.28 -13.66 16.30
N ALA A 8 17.43 -13.00 16.50
CA ALA A 8 17.56 -11.56 16.30
C ALA A 8 17.77 -11.13 14.83
N ILE A 9 18.06 -12.07 13.91
CA ILE A 9 18.39 -11.76 12.52
C ILE A 9 17.13 -11.49 11.67
N ILE A 10 15.97 -12.06 12.04
CA ILE A 10 14.74 -11.96 11.25
C ILE A 10 14.14 -10.55 11.28
N SER A 11 14.35 -9.79 12.36
CA SER A 11 13.86 -8.41 12.50
C SER A 11 14.66 -7.36 11.72
N LEU A 12 15.79 -7.72 11.11
CA LEU A 12 16.67 -6.79 10.39
C LEU A 12 16.47 -6.78 8.87
N LEU A 13 15.73 -7.76 8.34
CA LEU A 13 15.39 -7.79 6.93
C LEU A 13 14.28 -6.76 6.68
N PRO A 14 14.45 -5.79 5.77
CA PRO A 14 13.36 -4.91 5.39
C PRO A 14 12.24 -5.79 4.84
N ARG A 15 11.10 -5.80 5.55
CA ARG A 15 9.89 -6.45 5.06
C ARG A 15 9.48 -5.64 3.83
N ALA A 16 9.78 -6.15 2.65
CA ALA A 16 9.23 -5.61 1.42
C ALA A 16 7.72 -5.51 1.61
N GLY A 17 7.17 -4.31 1.49
CA GLY A 17 5.73 -4.13 1.47
C GLY A 17 5.21 -4.80 0.20
N GLU A 18 4.81 -6.06 0.30
CA GLU A 18 4.21 -6.76 -0.84
C GLU A 18 2.80 -6.21 -1.01
N ALA A 19 2.63 -5.32 -2.00
CA ALA A 19 1.33 -4.86 -2.45
C ALA A 19 0.66 -5.98 -3.27
N THR A 20 0.35 -7.10 -2.63
CA THR A 20 -0.30 -8.22 -3.30
C THR A 20 -1.76 -7.91 -3.62
N PRO A 21 -2.32 -8.46 -4.71
CA PRO A 21 -3.73 -8.29 -5.04
C PRO A 21 -4.65 -8.77 -3.91
N GLU A 22 -4.27 -9.82 -3.19
CA GLU A 22 -5.04 -10.38 -2.08
C GLU A 22 -5.10 -9.41 -0.90
N ALA A 23 -3.94 -8.87 -0.50
CA ALA A 23 -3.86 -7.89 0.58
C ALA A 23 -4.69 -6.62 0.28
N LEU A 24 -4.69 -6.18 -0.98
CA LEU A 24 -5.53 -5.06 -1.42
C LEU A 24 -7.02 -5.37 -1.29
N ARG A 25 -7.46 -6.56 -1.72
CA ARG A 25 -8.88 -6.97 -1.65
C ARG A 25 -9.37 -7.05 -0.21
N ASP A 26 -8.56 -7.60 0.68
CA ASP A 26 -8.87 -7.71 2.10
C ASP A 26 -8.97 -6.32 2.74
N ALA A 27 -8.03 -5.42 2.43
CA ALA A 27 -8.06 -4.04 2.91
C ALA A 27 -9.30 -3.28 2.41
N LEU A 28 -9.66 -3.43 1.13
CA LEU A 28 -10.86 -2.79 0.56
C LEU A 28 -12.15 -3.32 1.20
N ALA A 29 -12.25 -4.64 1.43
CA ALA A 29 -13.40 -5.25 2.08
C ALA A 29 -13.58 -4.77 3.54
N ALA A 30 -12.47 -4.56 4.25
CA ALA A 30 -12.47 -4.00 5.60
C ALA A 30 -12.86 -2.51 5.62
N LEU A 31 -12.37 -1.72 4.65
CA LEU A 31 -12.61 -0.27 4.59
C LEU A 31 -14.02 0.08 4.10
N VAL A 32 -14.52 -0.65 3.09
CA VAL A 32 -15.81 -0.37 2.43
C VAL A 32 -16.61 -1.67 2.28
N PRO A 33 -17.20 -2.18 3.37
CA PRO A 33 -17.89 -3.47 3.35
C PRO A 33 -19.16 -3.41 2.48
N ASN A 34 -19.49 -4.54 1.84
CA ASN A 34 -20.73 -4.77 1.10
C ASN A 34 -21.01 -3.76 -0.05
N ARG A 35 -19.97 -3.15 -0.63
CA ARG A 35 -20.09 -2.30 -1.82
C ARG A 35 -19.50 -2.97 -3.05
N THR A 36 -20.22 -2.90 -4.16
CA THR A 36 -19.68 -3.24 -5.48
C THR A 36 -18.81 -2.10 -5.98
N ILE A 37 -17.51 -2.36 -6.18
CA ILE A 37 -16.59 -1.39 -6.80
C ILE A 37 -16.97 -1.25 -8.27
N LYS A 38 -17.28 -0.02 -8.68
CA LYS A 38 -17.59 0.33 -10.07
C LYS A 38 -16.44 1.18 -10.62
N PRO A 39 -15.99 0.94 -11.86
CA PRO A 39 -15.08 1.86 -12.54
C PRO A 39 -15.70 3.26 -12.59
N GLY A 40 -14.92 4.28 -12.25
CA GLY A 40 -15.34 5.68 -12.20
C GLY A 40 -14.31 6.61 -12.84
N LEU A 41 -14.69 7.86 -13.09
CA LEU A 41 -13.81 8.88 -13.65
C LEU A 41 -12.94 9.48 -12.54
N ILE A 42 -11.85 8.79 -12.22
CA ILE A 42 -10.86 9.22 -11.24
C ILE A 42 -9.54 9.44 -11.98
N ALA A 43 -9.00 10.65 -11.88
CA ALA A 43 -7.67 10.98 -12.37
C ALA A 43 -6.70 11.11 -11.18
N LEU A 44 -5.56 10.43 -11.28
CA LEU A 44 -4.45 10.57 -10.35
C LEU A 44 -3.30 11.26 -11.08
N ASP A 45 -2.84 12.37 -10.52
CA ASP A 45 -1.68 13.11 -11.00
C ASP A 45 -0.59 13.08 -9.93
N LEU A 46 0.56 12.54 -10.31
CA LEU A 46 1.72 12.33 -9.45
C LEU A 46 2.98 12.19 -10.33
N PRO A 47 4.18 12.56 -9.83
CA PRO A 47 5.41 12.41 -10.58
C PRO A 47 5.76 10.93 -10.78
N ALA A 48 6.32 10.60 -11.95
CA ALA A 48 6.73 9.23 -12.28
C ALA A 48 7.84 8.71 -11.35
N ILE A 49 8.74 9.60 -10.93
CA ILE A 49 9.80 9.31 -9.97
C ILE A 49 9.75 10.38 -8.88
N ALA A 50 9.67 9.95 -7.63
CA ALA A 50 9.80 10.85 -6.49
C ALA A 50 11.29 11.12 -6.22
N GLU A 51 11.68 12.40 -6.11
CA GLU A 51 13.06 12.79 -5.79
C GLU A 51 13.48 12.27 -4.40
N THR A 52 12.54 12.22 -3.46
CA THR A 52 12.73 11.59 -2.15
C THR A 52 11.48 10.82 -1.75
N GLY A 53 11.66 9.72 -1.00
CA GLY A 53 10.53 8.92 -0.49
C GLY A 53 9.83 9.50 0.74
N HIS A 54 10.24 10.67 1.24
CA HIS A 54 9.64 11.29 2.42
C HIS A 54 8.30 11.95 2.07
N ALA A 55 8.27 12.72 0.99
CA ALA A 55 7.07 13.42 0.55
C ALA A 55 6.94 13.32 -0.97
N VAL A 56 5.81 12.77 -1.41
CA VAL A 56 5.47 12.67 -2.82
C VAL A 56 4.16 13.43 -3.04
N PRO A 57 4.14 14.47 -3.88
CA PRO A 57 2.89 15.17 -4.17
C PRO A 57 1.97 14.27 -4.99
N LEU A 58 0.68 14.27 -4.62
CA LEU A 58 -0.35 13.48 -5.28
C LEU A 58 -1.66 14.28 -5.31
N THR A 59 -2.25 14.41 -6.50
CA THR A 59 -3.55 15.05 -6.71
C THR A 59 -4.56 14.01 -7.18
N ILE A 60 -5.75 14.04 -6.59
CA ILE A 60 -6.88 13.18 -6.97
C ILE A 60 -8.01 14.06 -7.45
N THR A 61 -8.46 13.82 -8.69
CA THR A 61 -9.65 14.48 -9.26
C THR A 61 -10.73 13.43 -9.48
N VAL A 62 -11.91 13.65 -8.92
CA VAL A 62 -13.07 12.77 -9.07
C VAL A 62 -14.14 13.51 -9.86
N SER A 63 -14.47 13.01 -11.04
CA SER A 63 -15.60 13.49 -11.82
C SER A 63 -16.78 12.53 -11.63
N SER A 64 -17.48 12.67 -10.51
CA SER A 64 -18.74 11.95 -10.27
C SER A 64 -19.93 12.80 -10.73
N PRO A 65 -20.96 12.22 -11.35
CA PRO A 65 -22.29 12.84 -11.35
C PRO A 65 -22.83 13.00 -9.94
#